data_AF-A0A1Z5H6A6-F1
#
_entry.id   AF-A0A1Z5H6A6-F1
#
_cell.length_a   1.000
_cell.length_b   1.000
_cell.length_c   1.000
_cell.angle_alpha   90.00
_cell.angle_beta   90.00
_cell.angle_gamma   90.00
#
_symmetry.space_group_name_H-M   'P 1'
#
loop_
_entity.id
_entity.type
_entity.pdbx_description
1 polymer ?
#
loop_
_entity_poly.entity_id
_entity_poly.type
_entity_poly.pdbx_seq_one_letter_code
_entity_poly.pdbx_strand_id
1 'polypeptide(L)'
;MTFDLIEAPGFYDNKALWTRCKWIGPGRGWIDPVKEAQASKIRMEIGLSTLEDECAIQGLDWEEVLEQRAREQTKMQELGLPLPCLDPSTNNNSSEADNENSGSRYFCESLFWASQPKQAAKT
;
A
#
# COMPACT_ATOMS: atom_id res chain seq x y z
N MET A 1 -16.81 40.83 29.42
CA MET A 1 -16.60 39.64 28.57
C MET A 1 -15.81 40.06 27.36
N THR A 2 -14.50 40.16 27.51
CA THR A 2 -13.56 40.30 26.40
C THR A 2 -13.49 38.93 25.73
N PHE A 3 -13.97 38.82 24.50
CA PHE A 3 -13.68 37.65 23.68
C PHE A 3 -12.19 37.67 23.41
N ASP A 4 -11.47 36.64 23.86
CA ASP A 4 -10.05 36.49 23.59
C ASP A 4 -9.87 36.27 22.09
N LEU A 5 -9.55 37.33 21.36
CA LEU A 5 -9.18 37.22 19.95
C LEU A 5 -7.81 36.54 19.88
N ILE A 6 -7.72 35.47 19.08
CA ILE A 6 -6.46 34.80 18.79
C ILE A 6 -5.61 35.72 17.90
N GLU A 7 -4.37 36.00 18.30
CA GLU A 7 -3.44 36.75 17.46
C GLU A 7 -3.03 35.91 16.23
N ALA A 8 -3.29 36.43 15.03
CA ALA A 8 -2.99 35.78 13.75
C ALA A 8 -2.05 36.66 12.90
N PRO A 9 -0.74 36.68 13.22
CA PRO A 9 0.23 37.53 12.53
C PRO A 9 0.39 37.12 11.06
N GLY A 10 0.35 38.10 10.14
CA GLY A 10 0.53 37.86 8.71
C GLY A 10 -0.55 36.97 8.07
N PHE A 11 -1.73 36.84 8.69
CA PHE A 11 -2.81 36.01 8.15
C PHE A 11 -3.22 36.41 6.73
N TYR A 12 -3.37 37.70 6.48
CA TYR A 12 -3.77 38.20 5.16
C TYR A 12 -2.68 37.97 4.10
N ASP A 13 -1.41 38.08 4.48
CA ASP A 13 -0.27 37.89 3.58
C ASP A 13 -0.09 36.40 3.23
N ASN A 14 -0.29 35.51 4.21
CA ASN A 14 -0.04 34.08 4.10
C ASN A 14 -1.31 33.23 4.19
N LYS A 15 -2.44 33.75 3.71
CA LYS A 15 -3.77 33.11 3.86
C LYS A 15 -3.76 31.65 3.44
N ALA A 16 -3.08 31.32 2.35
CA ALA A 16 -2.99 29.96 1.81
C ALA A 16 -2.38 28.95 2.81
N LEU A 17 -1.39 29.35 3.62
CA LEU A 17 -0.78 28.49 4.64
C LEU A 17 -1.74 28.29 5.81
N TRP A 18 -2.38 29.38 6.27
CA TRP A 18 -3.32 29.34 7.38
C TRP A 18 -4.59 28.54 7.09
N THR A 19 -5.04 28.52 5.84
CA THR A 19 -6.26 27.82 5.45
C THR A 19 -6.01 26.43 4.89
N ARG A 20 -4.74 25.98 4.79
CA ARG A 20 -4.43 24.65 4.27
C ARG A 20 -4.81 23.61 5.33
N CYS A 21 -5.79 22.78 4.99
CA CYS A 21 -6.16 21.61 5.79
C CYS A 21 -6.29 20.38 4.89
N LYS A 22 -6.07 19.20 5.44
CA LYS A 22 -6.36 17.91 4.81
C LYS A 22 -7.45 17.26 5.64
N TRP A 23 -8.57 16.92 4.99
CA TRP A 23 -9.67 16.25 5.65
C TRP A 23 -9.43 14.74 5.61
N ILE A 24 -9.46 14.09 6.77
CA ILE A 24 -9.42 12.63 6.88
C ILE A 24 -10.87 12.14 6.98
N GLY A 25 -11.31 11.41 5.94
CA GLY A 25 -12.66 10.85 5.89
C GLY A 25 -12.78 9.56 6.71
N PRO A 26 -13.99 9.00 6.85
CA PRO A 26 -14.15 7.66 7.41
C PRO A 26 -13.38 6.64 6.56
N GLY A 27 -12.80 5.64 7.22
CA GLY A 27 -12.00 4.62 6.56
C GLY A 27 -12.76 3.90 5.45
N ARG A 28 -12.09 3.72 4.31
CA ARG A 28 -12.65 2.98 3.18
C ARG A 28 -12.70 1.49 3.53
N GLY A 29 -13.88 0.88 3.34
CA GLY A 29 -14.04 -0.57 3.47
C GLY A 29 -13.22 -1.34 2.43
N TRP A 30 -12.76 -2.53 2.82
CA TRP A 30 -11.96 -3.41 1.96
C TRP A 30 -12.84 -4.37 1.19
N ILE A 31 -12.50 -4.63 -0.07
CA ILE A 31 -13.16 -5.61 -0.93
C ILE A 31 -12.40 -6.94 -0.87
N ASP A 32 -11.07 -6.90 -0.93
CA ASP A 32 -10.18 -8.06 -0.73
C ASP A 32 -9.10 -7.68 0.29
N PRO A 33 -9.25 -8.09 1.56
CA PRO A 33 -8.43 -7.58 2.65
C PRO A 33 -6.94 -7.93 2.48
N VAL A 34 -6.64 -9.08 1.90
CA VAL A 34 -5.25 -9.56 1.76
C VAL A 34 -4.55 -8.81 0.63
N LYS A 35 -5.21 -8.68 -0.53
CA LYS A 35 -4.60 -8.00 -1.68
C LYS A 35 -4.44 -6.50 -1.45
N GLU A 36 -5.40 -5.87 -0.77
CA GLU A 36 -5.29 -4.43 -0.46
C GLU A 36 -4.17 -4.15 0.55
N ALA A 37 -4.02 -4.98 1.59
CA ALA A 37 -2.90 -4.87 2.52
C ALA A 37 -1.54 -5.09 1.82
N GLN A 38 -1.45 -6.10 0.94
CA GLN A 38 -0.24 -6.34 0.14
C GLN A 38 0.06 -5.17 -0.80
N ALA A 39 -0.96 -4.60 -1.44
CA ALA A 39 -0.80 -3.43 -2.29
C ALA A 39 -0.30 -2.21 -1.50
N SER A 40 -0.81 -1.96 -0.29
CA SER A 40 -0.29 -0.89 0.58
C SER A 40 1.17 -1.11 0.96
N LYS A 41 1.56 -2.35 1.31
CA LYS A 41 2.98 -2.69 1.57
C LYS A 41 3.85 -2.38 0.36
N ILE A 42 3.46 -2.85 -0.84
CA ILE A 42 4.21 -2.63 -2.08
C ILE A 42 4.32 -1.13 -2.41
N ARG A 43 3.24 -0.35 -2.23
CA ARG A 43 3.25 1.10 -2.51
C ARG A 43 4.19 1.85 -1.57
N MET A 44 4.24 1.48 -0.29
CA MET A 44 5.17 2.06 0.67
C MET A 44 6.62 1.66 0.37
N GLU A 45 6.87 0.39 0.03
CA GLU A 45 8.22 -0.11 -0.30
C GLU A 45 8.81 0.56 -1.55
N ILE A 46 7.98 0.81 -2.57
CA ILE A 46 8.40 1.49 -3.81
C ILE A 46 8.48 3.02 -3.60
N GLY A 47 7.94 3.55 -2.48
CA GLY A 47 7.90 4.99 -2.20
C GLY A 47 6.85 5.75 -3.01
N LEU A 48 5.82 5.05 -3.51
CA LEU A 48 4.69 5.66 -4.21
C LEU A 48 3.67 6.29 -3.27
N SER A 49 3.53 5.76 -2.06
CA SER A 49 2.64 6.31 -1.03
C SER A 49 3.39 6.61 0.26
N THR A 50 2.86 7.58 1.00
CA THR A 50 3.35 7.93 2.34
C THR A 50 2.53 7.20 3.40
N LEU A 51 3.07 7.10 4.61
CA LEU A 51 2.33 6.55 5.76
C LEU A 51 1.07 7.38 6.05
N GLU A 52 1.16 8.70 5.87
CA GLU A 52 0.02 9.62 5.96
C GLU A 52 -1.10 9.25 4.98
N ASP A 53 -0.78 8.97 3.72
CA ASP A 53 -1.79 8.65 2.71
C ASP A 53 -2.45 7.28 2.96
N GLU A 54 -1.68 6.28 3.37
CA GLU A 54 -2.22 4.96 3.71
C GLU A 54 -3.10 5.00 4.97
N CYS A 55 -2.68 5.73 6.01
CA CYS A 55 -3.48 5.95 7.21
C CYS A 55 -4.75 6.74 6.91
N ALA A 56 -4.66 7.79 6.08
CA ALA A 56 -5.81 8.60 5.70
C ALA A 56 -6.86 7.82 4.91
N ILE A 57 -6.46 6.85 4.07
CA ILE A 57 -7.39 5.93 3.38
C ILE A 57 -8.20 5.09 4.39
N GLN A 58 -7.57 4.74 5.51
CA GLN A 58 -8.20 4.00 6.60
C GLN A 58 -8.92 4.91 7.61
N GLY A 59 -8.89 6.22 7.40
CA GLY A 59 -9.52 7.20 8.29
C GLY A 59 -8.77 7.39 9.61
N LEU A 60 -7.48 7.07 9.62
CA LEU A 60 -6.60 7.20 10.78
C LEU A 60 -5.62 8.36 10.57
N ASP A 61 -5.27 9.02 11.66
CA ASP A 61 -4.15 9.95 11.67
C ASP A 61 -2.82 9.20 11.86
N TRP A 62 -1.79 9.60 11.12
CA TRP A 62 -0.52 8.89 11.12
C TRP A 62 0.33 9.18 12.35
N GLU A 63 0.24 10.38 12.93
CA GLU A 63 0.98 10.76 14.12
C GLU A 63 0.45 9.98 15.32
N GLU A 64 -0.88 9.91 15.46
CA GLU A 64 -1.53 9.13 16.52
C GLU A 64 -1.16 7.63 16.44
N VAL A 65 -1.13 7.06 15.23
CA VAL A 65 -0.72 5.67 15.01
C VAL A 65 0.74 5.44 15.42
N LEU A 66 1.65 6.37 15.10
CA LEU A 66 3.06 6.24 15.48
C LEU A 66 3.27 6.39 16.99
N GLU A 67 2.59 7.33 17.64
CA GLU A 67 2.62 7.47 19.09
C GLU A 67 2.13 6.19 19.78
N GLN A 68 1.02 5.64 19.29
CA GLN A 68 0.47 4.41 19.85
C GLN A 68 1.42 3.23 19.67
N ARG A 69 2.02 3.07 18.49
CA ARG A 69 3.05 2.05 18.24
C ARG A 69 4.25 2.19 19.16
N ALA A 70 4.71 3.42 19.43
CA ALA A 70 5.83 3.67 20.33
C ALA A 70 5.49 3.27 21.79
N ARG A 71 4.28 3.58 22.25
CA ARG A 71 3.79 3.17 23.58
C ARG A 71 3.70 1.65 23.68
N GLU A 72 3.16 0.99 22.65
CA GLU A 72 3.05 -0.46 22.59
C GLU A 72 4.42 -1.12 22.61
N GLN A 73 5.35 -0.65 21.78
CA GLN A 73 6.72 -1.16 21.73
C GLN A 73 7.43 -1.03 23.08
N THR A 74 7.31 0.12 23.75
CA THR A 74 7.89 0.34 25.09
C THR A 74 7.31 -0.66 26.10
N LYS A 75 5.98 -0.81 26.11
CA LYS A 75 5.31 -1.73 27.03
C LYS A 75 5.65 -3.20 26.73
N MET A 76 5.83 -3.57 25.47
CA MET A 76 6.26 -4.92 25.08
C MET A 76 7.67 -5.21 25.58
N GLN A 77 8.58 -4.23 25.50
CA GLN A 77 9.95 -4.36 26.03
C GLN A 77 9.95 -4.51 27.55
N GLU A 78 9.13 -3.74 28.27
CA GLU A 78 8.98 -3.86 29.73
C GLU A 78 8.46 -5.24 30.16
N LEU A 79 7.53 -5.81 29.37
CA LEU A 79 6.96 -7.13 29.62
C LEU A 79 7.82 -8.29 29.09
N GLY A 80 8.93 -8.00 28.39
CA GLY A 80 9.78 -9.02 27.77
C GLY A 80 9.12 -9.76 26.60
N LEU A 81 8.14 -9.16 25.92
CA LEU A 81 7.47 -9.74 24.77
C LEU A 81 8.26 -9.47 23.47
N PRO A 82 8.29 -10.43 22.53
CA PRO A 82 8.98 -10.24 21.25
C PRO A 82 8.29 -9.16 20.42
N LEU A 83 9.06 -8.24 19.85
CA LEU A 83 8.52 -7.18 18.99
C LEU A 83 7.96 -7.77 17.69
N PRO A 84 6.82 -7.27 17.18
CA PRO A 84 6.09 -7.86 16.06
C PRO A 84 6.82 -7.74 14.69
N CYS A 85 7.98 -7.07 14.63
CA CYS A 85 8.76 -6.88 13.41
C CYS A 85 10.09 -7.64 13.37
N LEU A 86 10.49 -8.30 14.46
CA LEU A 86 11.73 -9.06 14.53
C LEU A 86 11.39 -10.54 14.42
N ASP A 87 11.33 -11.04 13.18
CA ASP A 87 11.47 -12.47 12.91
C ASP A 87 12.97 -12.81 12.96
N PRO A 88 13.50 -13.47 14.00
CA PRO A 88 14.91 -13.91 14.03
C PRO A 88 15.18 -15.09 13.08
N SER A 89 14.21 -15.53 12.28
CA SER A 89 14.24 -16.77 11.50
C SER A 89 14.54 -16.60 10.01
N THR A 90 14.84 -15.40 9.50
CA THR A 90 15.37 -15.23 8.13
C THR A 90 16.87 -15.56 8.08
N ASN A 91 17.19 -16.82 8.35
CA ASN A 91 18.43 -17.48 7.95
C ASN A 91 18.01 -18.73 7.20
N ASN A 92 17.66 -18.62 5.91
CA ASN A 92 17.52 -19.77 5.01
C ASN A 92 17.55 -19.30 3.54
N ASN A 93 18.75 -19.38 2.95
CA ASN A 93 19.05 -19.75 1.57
C ASN A 93 17.98 -19.42 0.51
N SER A 94 18.15 -18.28 -0.16
CA SER A 94 17.64 -18.06 -1.51
C SER A 94 18.41 -19.00 -2.46
N SER A 95 17.90 -20.21 -2.68
CA SER A 95 18.29 -21.00 -3.85
C SER A 95 17.60 -20.40 -5.07
N GLU A 96 18.37 -19.72 -5.91
CA GLU A 96 17.94 -19.33 -7.26
C GLU A 96 17.38 -20.56 -8.02
N ALA A 97 16.18 -20.40 -8.55
CA ALA A 97 15.65 -21.23 -9.63
C ALA A 97 14.93 -20.29 -10.61
N ASP A 98 15.71 -19.46 -11.28
CA ASP A 98 15.28 -18.74 -12.47
C ASP A 98 15.13 -19.77 -13.61
N ASN A 99 13.92 -19.97 -14.10
CA ASN A 99 13.69 -20.62 -15.39
C ASN A 99 12.98 -19.62 -16.30
N GLU A 100 13.79 -18.92 -17.09
CA GLU A 100 13.38 -18.04 -18.17
C GLU A 100 12.63 -18.84 -19.25
N ASN A 101 11.39 -18.48 -19.53
CA ASN A 101 10.83 -18.64 -20.88
C ASN A 101 9.83 -17.52 -21.19
N SER A 102 10.36 -16.33 -21.48
CA SER A 102 9.62 -15.26 -22.14
C SER A 102 9.72 -15.41 -23.66
N GLY A 103 8.61 -15.72 -24.32
CA GLY A 103 8.59 -15.78 -25.78
C GLY A 103 7.20 -15.93 -26.40
N SER A 104 6.43 -14.84 -26.46
CA SER A 104 5.22 -14.62 -27.28
C SER A 104 4.01 -15.50 -26.90
N ARG A 105 2.75 -15.05 -26.93
CA ARG A 105 2.03 -14.46 -28.06
C ARG A 105 0.82 -13.67 -27.55
N TYR A 106 0.77 -12.39 -27.87
CA TYR A 106 -0.49 -11.69 -28.03
C TYR A 106 -1.19 -12.24 -29.30
N PHE A 107 -2.53 -12.16 -29.29
CA PHE A 107 -3.44 -12.04 -30.46
C PHE A 107 -4.46 -13.17 -30.68
N CYS A 108 -5.68 -12.89 -30.18
CA CYS A 108 -7.00 -13.08 -30.81
C CYS A 108 -7.35 -14.44 -31.45
N GLU A 109 -8.07 -15.29 -30.72
CA GLU A 109 -8.86 -16.39 -31.31
C GLU A 109 -10.33 -15.96 -31.49
N SER A 110 -10.59 -15.27 -32.60
CA SER A 110 -11.90 -15.28 -33.25
C SER A 110 -11.69 -15.63 -34.71
N LEU A 111 -11.96 -16.88 -35.09
CA LEU A 111 -12.35 -17.40 -36.42
C LEU A 111 -12.01 -18.89 -36.52
N PHE A 112 -12.73 -19.68 -35.71
CA PHE A 112 -12.88 -21.12 -35.89
C PHE A 112 -13.79 -21.39 -37.10
N TRP A 113 -13.33 -21.13 -38.32
CA TRP A 113 -13.83 -21.76 -39.55
C TRP A 113 -13.02 -21.28 -40.76
N ALA A 114 -12.10 -22.12 -41.26
CA ALA A 114 -11.95 -22.35 -42.69
C ALA A 114 -10.76 -23.27 -42.97
N SER A 115 -11.04 -24.25 -43.83
CA SER A 115 -10.07 -24.82 -44.77
C SER A 115 -9.14 -25.91 -44.25
N GLN A 116 -9.70 -27.11 -44.17
CA GLN A 116 -8.94 -28.34 -44.38
C GLN A 116 -8.50 -28.45 -45.85
N PRO A 117 -7.25 -28.86 -46.14
CA PRO A 117 -6.96 -29.59 -47.35
C PRO A 117 -6.80 -31.09 -47.06
N LYS A 118 -7.60 -31.86 -47.80
CA LYS A 118 -7.55 -33.32 -47.95
C LYS A 118 -6.14 -33.73 -48.41
N GLN A 119 -5.44 -34.55 -47.63
CA GLN A 119 -4.29 -35.29 -48.12
C GLN A 119 -4.75 -36.69 -48.52
N ALA A 120 -4.64 -36.96 -49.81
CA ALA A 120 -4.94 -38.24 -50.42
C ALA A 120 -3.78 -39.24 -50.23
N ALA A 121 -4.18 -40.51 -50.13
CA ALA A 121 -3.46 -41.73 -50.53
C ALA A 121 -2.17 -42.13 -49.80
N LYS A 122 -2.23 -43.32 -49.16
CA LYS A 122 -1.54 -44.55 -49.63
C LYS A 122 -1.83 -45.74 -48.71
N THR A 123 -2.62 -46.70 -49.19
CA THR A 123 -2.28 -48.12 -49.38
C THR A 123 -3.36 -48.72 -50.27
#